data_AF-A0A081NSY8-F1
#
_entry.id   AF-A0A081NSY8-F1
#
_cell.length_a   1.000
_cell.length_b   1.000
_cell.length_c   1.000
_cell.angle_alpha   90.00
_cell.angle_beta   90.00
_cell.angle_gamma   90.00
#
_symmetry.space_group_name_H-M   'P 1'
#
loop_
_entity.id
_entity.type
_entity.pdbx_description
1 polymer ?
#
loop_
_entity_poly.entity_id
_entity_poly.type
_entity_poly.pdbx_seq_one_letter_code
_entity_poly.pdbx_strand_id
1 'polypeptide(L)' 'GDRLDGIGGFTVYGKIMTASDAEKLKALPIGLVQAQTVNRAVKAGEVITYDAIEQTNPSVIWELRKLQDQALLSGGL' A
#
# COMPACT_ATOMS: atom_id res chain seq x y z
N GLY A 1 4.48 -1.73 15.10
CA GLY A 1 3.19 -2.23 15.57
C GLY A 1 2.99 -3.65 15.05
N ASP A 2 1.76 -4.01 14.66
CA ASP A 2 1.42 -5.35 14.19
C ASP A 2 1.93 -5.62 12.76
N ARG A 3 2.21 -6.88 12.45
CA ARG A 3 2.69 -7.31 11.13
C ARG A 3 1.53 -7.78 10.26
N LEU A 4 1.51 -7.31 9.01
CA LEU A 4 0.55 -7.76 8.00
C LEU A 4 1.05 -9.06 7.36
N ASP A 5 0.18 -10.07 7.32
CA ASP A 5 0.47 -11.41 6.80
C ASP A 5 0.36 -11.52 5.27
N GLY A 6 -0.35 -10.59 4.64
CA GLY A 6 -0.40 -10.45 3.18
C GLY A 6 -1.67 -11.00 2.54
N ILE A 7 -1.65 -11.08 1.21
CA ILE A 7 -2.81 -11.50 0.41
C ILE A 7 -3.13 -12.97 0.70
N GLY A 8 -4.40 -13.28 1.00
CA GLY A 8 -4.86 -14.63 1.33
C GLY A 8 -4.65 -15.03 2.80
N GLY A 9 -4.09 -14.14 3.62
CA GLY A 9 -4.03 -14.28 5.07
C GLY A 9 -5.29 -13.79 5.77
N PHE A 10 -5.14 -13.38 7.03
CA PHE A 10 -6.21 -12.97 7.92
C PHE A 10 -6.23 -11.47 8.21
N THR A 11 -5.12 -10.76 7.95
CA THR A 11 -4.98 -9.36 8.39
C THR A 11 -5.44 -8.34 7.36
N VAL A 12 -5.51 -8.71 6.08
CA VAL A 12 -5.81 -7.78 4.97
C VAL A 12 -6.63 -8.44 3.86
N TYR A 13 -7.38 -7.62 3.12
CA TYR A 13 -8.11 -8.03 1.92
C TYR A 13 -8.08 -6.92 0.87
N GLY A 14 -8.37 -7.28 -0.39
CA GLY A 14 -8.41 -6.33 -1.50
C GLY A 14 -9.72 -5.59 -1.61
N LYS A 15 -9.63 -4.29 -1.90
CA LYS A 15 -10.78 -3.43 -2.22
C LYS A 15 -10.51 -2.71 -3.53
N ILE A 16 -11.43 -2.84 -4.48
CA ILE A 16 -11.34 -2.11 -5.75
C ILE A 16 -11.73 -0.65 -5.54
N MET A 17 -10.98 0.27 -6.16
CA MET A 17 -11.17 1.71 -6.07
C MET A 17 -10.81 2.35 -7.41
N THR A 18 -11.37 3.54 -7.68
CA THR A 18 -10.87 4.37 -8.78
C THR A 18 -9.47 4.89 -8.45
N ALA A 19 -8.66 5.20 -9.46
CA ALA A 19 -7.32 5.74 -9.24
C ALA A 19 -7.36 7.08 -8.46
N SER A 20 -8.33 7.94 -8.78
CA SER A 20 -8.49 9.24 -8.13
C SER A 20 -8.92 9.12 -6.67
N ASP A 21 -9.79 8.16 -6.33
CA ASP A 21 -10.19 7.93 -4.92
C ASP A 21 -9.04 7.33 -4.11
N ALA A 22 -8.29 6.39 -4.70
CA ALA A 22 -7.12 5.80 -4.05
C ALA A 22 -6.03 6.85 -3.78
N GLU A 23 -5.79 7.76 -4.72
CA GLU A 23 -4.85 8.87 -4.56
C GLU A 23 -5.29 9.84 -3.45
N LYS A 24 -6.56 10.29 -3.48
CA LYS A 24 -7.12 11.19 -2.44
C LYS A 24 -6.99 10.61 -1.04
N LEU A 25 -7.21 9.30 -0.90
CA LEU A 25 -7.12 8.59 0.38
C LEU A 25 -5.70 8.16 0.73
N LYS A 26 -4.72 8.33 -0.18
CA LYS A 26 -3.36 7.80 -0.04
C LYS A 26 -3.35 6.30 0.25
N ALA A 27 -4.29 5.57 -0.36
CA ALA A 27 -4.50 4.15 -0.13
C ALA A 27 -3.26 3.35 -0.56
N LEU A 28 -2.85 2.39 0.27
CA LEU A 28 -1.75 1.49 -0.03
C LEU A 28 -2.20 0.46 -1.08
N PRO A 29 -1.52 0.35 -2.23
CA PRO A 29 -1.78 -0.72 -3.18
C PRO A 29 -1.57 -2.10 -2.54
N ILE A 30 -2.53 -3.02 -2.72
CA ILE A 30 -2.50 -4.33 -2.08
C ILE A 30 -1.22 -5.13 -2.39
N GLY A 31 -0.64 -4.96 -3.59
CA GLY A 31 0.62 -5.61 -3.96
C GLY A 31 1.83 -5.21 -3.12
N LEU A 32 1.74 -4.12 -2.35
CA LEU A 32 2.81 -3.63 -1.48
C LEU A 32 2.67 -4.06 -0.02
N VAL A 33 1.57 -4.72 0.34
CA VAL A 33 1.19 -5.00 1.73
C VAL A 33 2.02 -6.11 2.38
N GLN A 34 2.72 -6.92 1.58
CA GLN A 34 3.40 -8.11 2.06
C GLN A 34 4.56 -7.75 3.01
N ALA A 35 4.58 -8.42 4.16
CA ALA A 35 5.62 -8.30 5.18
C ALA A 35 5.83 -6.87 5.71
N GLN A 36 4.80 -6.04 5.67
CA GLN A 36 4.81 -4.69 6.21
C GLN A 36 4.35 -4.67 7.67
N THR A 37 4.80 -3.66 8.40
CA THR A 37 4.41 -3.41 9.80
C THR A 37 3.60 -2.14 9.88
N VAL A 38 2.48 -2.17 10.61
CA VAL A 38 1.72 -0.93 10.88
C VAL A 38 2.39 -0.11 11.98
N ASN A 39 2.43 1.20 11.79
CA ASN A 39 3.02 2.15 12.75
C ASN A 39 1.97 2.84 13.64
N ARG A 40 0.67 2.64 13.34
CA ARG A 40 -0.47 3.15 14.10
C ARG A 40 -1.59 2.11 14.17
N ALA A 41 -2.55 2.34 15.06
CA ALA A 41 -3.77 1.52 15.10
C ALA A 41 -4.59 1.71 13.81
N VAL A 42 -5.08 0.60 13.25
CA VAL A 42 -5.94 0.55 12.07
C VAL A 42 -7.16 -0.30 12.44
N LYS A 43 -8.37 0.22 12.22
CA LYS A 43 -9.61 -0.50 12.56
C LYS A 43 -9.95 -1.53 11.49
N ALA A 44 -10.68 -2.58 11.86
CA ALA A 44 -11.22 -3.54 10.90
C ALA A 44 -12.08 -2.82 9.85
N GLY A 45 -11.80 -3.05 8.57
CA GLY A 45 -12.47 -2.40 7.44
C GLY A 45 -11.95 -1.00 7.09
N GLU A 46 -11.02 -0.45 7.86
CA GLU A 46 -10.31 0.79 7.52
C GLU A 46 -9.36 0.53 6.33
N VAL A 47 -9.28 1.50 5.41
CA VAL A 47 -8.32 1.44 4.31
C VAL A 47 -6.92 1.71 4.86
N ILE A 48 -5.99 0.78 4.62
CA ILE A 48 -4.58 0.98 4.94
C ILE A 48 -4.00 2.00 3.97
N THR A 49 -3.31 2.99 4.51
CA THR A 49 -2.70 4.09 3.78
C THR A 49 -1.17 3.98 3.82
N TYR A 50 -0.48 4.67 2.91
CA TYR A 50 0.99 4.68 2.88
C TYR A 50 1.63 5.10 4.22
N ASP A 51 1.04 6.09 4.90
CA ASP A 51 1.52 6.61 6.18
C ASP A 51 1.26 5.67 7.36
N ALA A 52 0.35 4.69 7.21
CA ALA A 52 0.07 3.70 8.24
C ALA A 52 1.12 2.57 8.29
N ILE A 53 2.04 2.54 7.32
CA ILE A 53 3.01 1.47 7.13
C ILE A 53 4.43 1.98 7.35
N GLU A 54 5.24 1.17 7.99
CA GLU A 54 6.68 1.31 8.03
C GLU A 54 7.34 0.30 7.08
N GLN A 55 7.97 0.79 6.02
CA GLN A 55 8.76 -0.04 5.11
C GLN A 55 10.10 -0.37 5.76
N THR A 56 10.22 -1.58 6.32
CA THR A 56 11.40 -2.00 7.07
C THR A 56 12.51 -2.60 6.20
N ASN A 57 12.18 -3.04 4.98
CA ASN A 57 13.12 -3.74 4.10
C ASN A 57 13.10 -3.20 2.66
N PRO A 58 14.25 -3.22 1.96
CA PRO A 58 14.31 -3.02 0.52
C PRO A 58 13.39 -4.00 -0.21
N SER A 59 12.71 -3.52 -1.24
CA SER A 59 11.74 -4.32 -1.98
C SER A 59 11.62 -3.85 -3.41
N VAL A 60 11.89 -4.77 -4.35
CA VAL A 60 11.86 -4.49 -5.80
C VAL A 60 10.48 -3.98 -6.22
N ILE A 61 9.38 -4.54 -5.68
CA ILE A 61 8.03 -4.09 -6.06
C ILE A 61 7.75 -2.66 -5.61
N TRP A 62 8.30 -2.24 -4.47
CA TRP A 62 8.21 -0.85 -4.01
C TRP A 62 9.01 0.09 -4.90
N GLU A 63 10.19 -0.31 -5.35
CA GLU A 63 11.01 0.48 -6.29
C GLU A 63 10.32 0.63 -7.63
N LEU A 64 9.82 -0.48 -8.21
CA LEU A 64 9.07 -0.47 -9.46
C LEU A 64 7.80 0.37 -9.37
N ARG A 65 7.08 0.31 -8.23
CA ARG A 65 5.90 1.14 -8.03
C ARG A 65 6.25 2.62 -7.97
N LYS A 66 7.33 3.00 -7.29
CA LYS A 66 7.82 4.39 -7.26
C LYS A 66 8.17 4.88 -8.67
N LEU A 67 8.82 4.05 -9.48
CA LEU A 67 9.12 4.37 -10.89
C LEU A 67 7.85 4.53 -11.72
N GLN A 68 6.85 3.68 -11.52
CA GLN A 68 5.55 3.80 -12.18
C GLN A 68 4.86 5.12 -11.82
N ASP A 69 4.83 5.48 -10.54
CA ASP A 69 4.22 6.73 -10.07
C ASP A 69 4.94 7.95 -10.67
N GLN A 70 6.27 7.91 -10.78
CA GLN A 70 7.07 8.95 -11.43
C GLN A 70 6.77 9.07 -12.94
N ALA A 71 6.67 7.94 -13.65
CA ALA A 71 6.37 7.92 -15.08
C ALA A 71 4.98 8.49 -15.39
N LEU A 72 3.99 8.24 -14.52
CA LEU A 72 2.65 8.81 -14.64
C LEU A 72 2.66 10.33 -14.43
N LEU A 73 3.46 10.83 -13.48
CA LEU A 73 3.60 12.27 -13.23
C LEU A 73 4.32 13.00 -14.36
N SER A 74 5.29 12.35 -15.03
CA SER A 74 6.04 12.95 -16.14
C SER A 74 5.33 12.85 -17.50
N GLY A 75 4.12 12.26 -17.56
CA GLY A 75 3.36 12.06 -18.79
C GLY A 75 4.00 11.04 -19.74
N GLY A 76 4.85 10.15 -19.23
CA GLY A 76 5.51 9.09 -20.00
C GLY A 76 4.63 7.87 -20.26
N LEU A 77 3.38 7.87 -19.77
CA LEU A 77 2.35 6.85 -19.92
C LEU A 77 0.99 7.53 -20.18
#